data_AF-A0A6A4YXK2-F1
#
_entry.id   AF-A0A6A4YXK2-F1
#
_cell.length_a   1.000
_cell.length_b   1.000
_cell.length_c   1.000
_cell.angle_alpha   90.00
_cell.angle_beta   90.00
_cell.angle_gamma   90.00
#
_symmetry.space_group_name_H-M   'P 1'
#
loop_
_entity.id
_entity.type
_entity.pdbx_description
1 polymer ?
#
loop_
_entity_poly.entity_id
_entity_poly.type
_entity_poly.pdbx_seq_one_letter_code
_entity_poly.pdbx_strand_id
1 'polypeptide(L)'
;MTQTAFLKTIGANSNSFGRFMKLKGSFGGSQNSTYWGSLRFFDRLDKKTKKEKAAAKASSAKAKTAVKRKAVDTDKDDDETPAAKKKKFLARLEQIEAVELAEDIKVFDDCDVVRDNIQAFLLTKVMTQTALSAHLNVSVAALRKFLACKGKREGVGIVYKAAYRFFEKTRLLDNAPKTNKRKKVETDRPEGYSLERDPTRFLVHISEINPKVRW
;
A
#
# COMPACT_ATOMS: atom_id res chain seq x y z
N MET A 1 -4.27 37.22 -7.09
CA MET A 1 -5.14 37.60 -5.95
C MET A 1 -4.63 38.92 -5.40
N THR A 2 -5.49 39.91 -5.16
CA THR A 2 -5.09 41.18 -4.52
C THR A 2 -4.91 41.00 -3.01
N GLN A 3 -4.13 41.86 -2.35
CA GLN A 3 -3.88 41.80 -0.90
C GLN A 3 -5.21 41.84 -0.11
N THR A 4 -6.13 42.71 -0.48
CA THR A 4 -7.45 42.83 0.16
C THR A 4 -8.30 41.56 0.02
N ALA A 5 -8.24 40.89 -1.14
CA ALA A 5 -8.91 39.61 -1.34
C ALA A 5 -8.26 38.51 -0.48
N PHE A 6 -6.92 38.48 -0.39
CA PHE A 6 -6.20 37.52 0.44
C PHE A 6 -6.56 37.66 1.92
N LEU A 7 -6.54 38.89 2.44
CA LEU A 7 -6.89 39.20 3.83
C LEU A 7 -8.32 38.74 4.20
N LYS A 8 -9.28 38.95 3.29
CA LYS A 8 -10.65 38.42 3.45
C LYS A 8 -10.67 36.90 3.53
N THR A 9 -9.90 36.19 2.70
CA THR A 9 -9.88 34.72 2.72
C THR A 9 -9.22 34.10 3.95
N ILE A 10 -8.23 34.79 4.53
CA ILE A 10 -7.56 34.32 5.75
C ILE A 10 -8.26 34.82 7.03
N GLY A 11 -9.24 35.71 6.92
CA GLY A 11 -9.95 36.29 8.05
C GLY A 11 -9.09 37.26 8.88
N ALA A 12 -8.10 37.90 8.27
CA ALA A 12 -7.20 38.85 8.94
C ALA A 12 -7.53 40.29 8.54
N ASN A 13 -7.38 41.21 9.48
CA ASN A 13 -7.51 42.63 9.19
C ASN A 13 -6.19 43.21 8.65
N SER A 14 -6.26 44.37 7.99
CA SER A 14 -5.10 45.05 7.39
C SER A 14 -4.03 45.45 8.42
N ASN A 15 -4.43 45.88 9.62
CA ASN A 15 -3.53 46.31 10.69
C ASN A 15 -2.70 45.14 11.25
N SER A 16 -3.35 44.01 11.54
CA SER A 16 -2.75 42.75 11.99
C SER A 16 -1.79 42.18 10.95
N PHE A 17 -2.13 42.29 9.65
CA PHE A 17 -1.22 41.91 8.56
C PHE A 17 0.01 42.82 8.48
N GLY A 18 -0.17 44.14 8.54
CA GLY A 18 0.93 45.09 8.51
C GLY A 18 1.90 44.91 9.70
N ARG A 19 1.36 44.60 10.89
CA ARG A 19 2.17 44.23 12.06
C ARG A 19 2.91 42.91 11.86
N PHE A 20 2.23 41.89 11.33
CA PHE A 20 2.84 40.58 11.05
C PHE A 20 4.05 40.69 10.11
N MET A 21 3.94 41.45 9.03
CA MET A 21 5.02 41.61 8.05
C MET A 21 6.28 42.28 8.61
N LYS A 22 6.18 43.00 9.73
CA LYS A 22 7.33 43.64 10.40
C LYS A 22 8.03 42.72 11.39
N LEU A 23 7.40 41.62 11.80
CA LEU A 23 7.96 40.66 12.75
C LEU A 23 9.02 39.80 12.05
N LYS A 24 10.11 39.50 12.75
CA LYS A 24 11.22 38.66 12.27
C LYS A 24 11.45 37.48 13.21
N GLY A 25 12.09 36.44 12.69
CA GLY A 25 12.43 35.23 13.44
C GLY A 25 11.41 34.11 13.30
N SER A 26 11.87 32.87 13.51
CA SER A 26 11.12 31.64 13.19
C SER A 26 9.76 31.52 13.88
N PHE A 27 9.59 32.16 15.04
CA PHE A 27 8.36 32.10 15.85
C PHE A 27 7.75 33.47 16.13
N GLY A 28 8.34 34.56 15.60
CA GLY A 28 7.97 35.93 15.95
C GLY A 28 6.52 36.31 15.60
N GLY A 29 5.86 35.56 14.71
CA GLY A 29 4.49 35.79 14.28
C GLY A 29 3.46 34.75 14.73
N SER A 30 3.83 33.77 15.56
CA SER A 30 2.97 32.63 15.94
C SER A 30 1.71 33.04 16.72
N GLN A 31 1.78 34.16 17.44
CA GLN A 31 0.68 34.74 18.22
C GLN A 31 -0.27 35.61 17.37
N ASN A 32 0.07 35.92 16.10
CA ASN A 32 -0.76 36.72 15.22
C ASN A 32 -1.70 35.81 14.39
N SER A 33 -3.00 36.16 14.32
CA SER A 33 -4.00 35.40 13.56
C SER A 33 -3.67 35.28 12.06
N THR A 34 -2.94 36.25 11.51
CA THR A 34 -2.47 36.25 10.13
C THR A 34 -1.60 35.03 9.81
N TYR A 35 -0.80 34.57 10.77
CA TYR A 35 0.06 33.39 10.61
C TYR A 35 -0.77 32.12 10.41
N TRP A 36 -1.72 31.84 11.30
CA TRP A 36 -2.57 30.66 11.22
C TRP A 36 -3.51 30.68 10.01
N GLY A 37 -4.06 31.85 9.68
CA GLY A 37 -4.92 32.04 8.52
C GLY A 37 -4.18 31.79 7.20
N SER A 38 -2.96 32.33 7.07
CA SER A 38 -2.12 32.13 5.88
C SER A 38 -1.62 30.69 5.75
N LEU A 39 -1.21 30.04 6.84
CA LEU A 39 -0.79 28.64 6.83
C LEU A 39 -1.89 27.71 6.27
N ARG A 40 -3.13 27.89 6.73
CA ARG A 40 -4.31 27.15 6.23
C ARG A 40 -4.62 27.43 4.77
N PHE A 41 -4.32 28.63 4.29
CA PHE A 41 -4.53 29.00 2.89
C PHE A 41 -3.50 28.31 1.99
N PHE A 42 -2.22 28.35 2.36
CA PHE A 42 -1.16 27.73 1.57
C PHE A 42 -1.24 26.20 1.59
N ASP A 43 -1.57 25.55 2.71
CA ASP A 43 -1.82 24.10 2.73
C ASP A 43 -2.97 23.70 1.78
N ARG A 44 -4.02 24.52 1.70
CA ARG A 44 -5.12 24.32 0.75
C ARG A 44 -4.68 24.51 -0.70
N LEU A 45 -3.83 25.49 -0.99
CA LEU A 45 -3.25 25.68 -2.32
C LEU A 45 -2.31 24.53 -2.70
N ASP A 46 -1.46 24.06 -1.79
CA ASP A 46 -0.56 22.94 -2.03
C ASP A 46 -1.32 21.66 -2.31
N LYS A 47 -2.41 21.41 -1.58
CA LYS A 47 -3.31 20.27 -1.84
C LYS A 47 -4.00 20.41 -3.20
N LYS A 48 -4.44 21.61 -3.59
CA LYS A 48 -5.05 21.86 -4.89
C LYS A 48 -4.03 21.67 -6.03
N THR A 49 -2.84 22.26 -5.93
CA THR A 49 -1.79 22.11 -6.95
C THR A 49 -1.29 20.67 -7.04
N LYS A 50 -1.19 19.93 -5.93
CA LYS A 50 -0.89 18.48 -5.94
C LYS A 50 -1.99 17.69 -6.65
N LYS A 51 -3.26 18.00 -6.40
CA LYS A 51 -4.41 17.38 -7.09
C LYS A 51 -4.44 17.74 -8.58
N GLU A 52 -4.20 18.99 -8.95
CA GLU A 52 -4.13 19.44 -10.34
C GLU A 52 -2.92 18.85 -11.08
N LYS A 53 -1.74 18.76 -10.43
CA LYS A 53 -0.58 18.04 -10.99
C LYS A 53 -0.85 16.55 -11.12
N ALA A 54 -1.58 15.93 -10.19
CA ALA A 54 -2.00 14.53 -10.32
C ALA A 54 -3.02 14.35 -11.45
N ALA A 55 -3.97 15.26 -11.61
CA ALA A 55 -4.94 15.27 -12.70
C ALA A 55 -4.28 15.55 -14.07
N ALA A 56 -3.29 16.44 -14.13
CA ALA A 56 -2.48 16.72 -15.32
C ALA A 56 -1.54 15.57 -15.68
N LYS A 57 -1.04 14.82 -14.68
CA LYS A 57 -0.33 13.54 -14.90
C LYS A 57 -1.27 12.44 -15.39
N ALA A 58 -2.52 12.41 -14.92
CA ALA A 58 -3.52 11.48 -15.42
C ALA A 58 -3.97 11.82 -16.86
N SER A 59 -4.10 13.10 -17.21
CA SER A 59 -4.45 13.53 -18.57
C SER A 59 -3.29 13.44 -19.56
N SER A 60 -2.04 13.69 -19.13
CA SER A 60 -0.84 13.46 -19.97
C SER A 60 -0.48 11.98 -20.11
N ALA A 61 -0.83 11.12 -19.12
CA ALA A 61 -0.85 9.68 -19.31
C ALA A 61 -1.92 9.26 -20.33
N LYS A 62 -3.08 9.93 -20.38
CA LYS A 62 -4.12 9.69 -21.40
C LYS A 62 -3.70 10.18 -22.80
N ALA A 63 -2.93 11.26 -22.92
CA ALA A 63 -2.44 11.80 -24.20
C ALA A 63 -1.18 11.08 -24.74
N LYS A 64 -0.26 10.61 -23.87
CA LYS A 64 0.88 9.75 -24.29
C LYS A 64 0.46 8.31 -24.63
N THR A 65 -0.79 7.96 -24.33
CA THR A 65 -1.41 6.69 -24.70
C THR A 65 -2.08 6.73 -26.07
N ALA A 66 -2.31 7.91 -26.66
CA ALA A 66 -3.04 8.05 -27.92
C ALA A 66 -2.17 7.96 -29.20
N VAL A 67 -0.82 8.06 -29.11
CA VAL A 67 0.06 8.02 -30.30
C VAL A 67 0.88 6.73 -30.42
N LYS A 68 0.93 5.88 -29.37
CA LYS A 68 1.58 4.55 -29.41
C LYS A 68 0.59 3.42 -29.11
N ARG A 69 -0.58 3.47 -29.74
CA ARG A 69 -1.60 2.40 -29.78
C ARG A 69 -2.27 2.29 -31.16
N LYS A 70 -1.48 2.39 -32.24
CA LYS A 70 -1.75 1.56 -33.41
C LYS A 70 -0.91 0.29 -33.19
N ALA A 71 -1.57 -0.87 -33.15
CA ALA A 71 -1.06 -2.17 -32.72
C ALA A 71 -0.91 -2.33 -31.19
N VAL A 72 -2.00 -2.67 -30.51
CA VAL A 72 -2.35 -4.05 -30.12
C VAL A 72 -3.70 -3.96 -29.40
N ASP A 73 -4.62 -4.76 -29.88
CA ASP A 73 -6.05 -4.81 -29.58
C ASP A 73 -6.35 -5.58 -28.27
N THR A 74 -7.58 -5.46 -27.78
CA THR A 74 -8.24 -6.12 -26.61
C THR A 74 -7.80 -5.70 -25.19
N ASP A 75 -8.66 -5.29 -24.25
CA ASP A 75 -10.10 -5.05 -24.27
C ASP A 75 -10.52 -4.06 -23.17
N LYS A 76 -11.59 -3.32 -23.45
CA LYS A 76 -12.32 -2.46 -22.51
C LYS A 76 -13.43 -3.31 -21.89
N ASP A 77 -13.39 -3.56 -20.59
CA ASP A 77 -14.51 -4.19 -19.86
C ASP A 77 -14.76 -3.47 -18.52
N ASP A 78 -15.13 -2.20 -18.61
CA ASP A 78 -15.50 -1.38 -17.44
C ASP A 78 -17.02 -1.23 -17.26
N ASP A 79 -17.85 -2.06 -17.90
CA ASP A 79 -19.31 -2.08 -17.69
C ASP A 79 -19.88 -3.51 -17.58
N GLU A 80 -19.39 -4.26 -16.59
CA GLU A 80 -19.94 -5.57 -16.23
C GLU A 80 -20.47 -5.53 -14.80
N THR A 81 -21.72 -5.99 -14.61
CA THR A 81 -22.38 -6.00 -13.30
C THR A 81 -21.59 -6.84 -12.27
N PRO A 82 -21.65 -6.50 -10.97
CA PRO A 82 -20.88 -7.20 -9.93
C PRO A 82 -21.13 -8.72 -9.88
N ALA A 83 -22.30 -9.17 -10.34
CA ALA A 83 -22.67 -10.58 -10.41
C ALA A 83 -21.98 -11.34 -11.56
N ALA A 84 -21.81 -10.71 -12.72
CA ALA A 84 -21.10 -11.31 -13.86
C ALA A 84 -19.60 -11.49 -13.55
N LYS A 85 -18.98 -10.48 -12.91
CA LYS A 85 -17.59 -10.56 -12.44
C LYS A 85 -17.36 -11.69 -11.44
N LYS A 86 -18.32 -11.92 -10.53
CA LYS A 86 -18.27 -13.05 -9.58
C LYS A 86 -18.32 -14.40 -10.29
N LYS A 87 -19.20 -14.61 -11.27
CA LYS A 87 -19.29 -15.89 -12.00
C LYS A 87 -18.02 -16.18 -12.80
N LYS A 88 -17.50 -15.21 -13.55
CA LYS A 88 -16.22 -15.34 -14.28
C LYS A 88 -15.07 -15.64 -13.32
N PHE A 89 -15.10 -15.06 -12.11
CA PHE A 89 -14.09 -15.33 -11.09
C PHE A 89 -14.19 -16.71 -10.46
N LEU A 90 -15.39 -17.22 -10.16
CA LEU A 90 -15.56 -18.58 -9.63
C LEU A 90 -14.95 -19.62 -10.59
N ALA A 91 -15.20 -19.49 -11.89
CA ALA A 91 -14.58 -20.34 -12.89
C ALA A 91 -13.04 -20.20 -12.92
N ARG A 92 -12.52 -18.98 -12.71
CA ARG A 92 -11.07 -18.78 -12.55
C ARG A 92 -10.52 -19.37 -11.25
N LEU A 93 -11.26 -19.36 -10.15
CA LEU A 93 -10.83 -19.96 -8.88
C LEU A 93 -10.64 -21.47 -9.01
N GLU A 94 -11.57 -22.16 -9.67
CA GLU A 94 -11.43 -23.60 -9.94
C GLU A 94 -10.17 -23.89 -10.77
N GLN A 95 -9.87 -23.05 -11.76
CA GLN A 95 -8.63 -23.15 -12.54
C GLN A 95 -7.38 -22.87 -11.69
N ILE A 96 -7.44 -21.92 -10.76
CA ILE A 96 -6.34 -21.61 -9.83
C ILE A 96 -6.10 -22.80 -8.90
N GLU A 97 -7.15 -23.42 -8.35
CA GLU A 97 -7.02 -24.57 -7.46
C GLU A 97 -6.41 -25.78 -8.17
N ALA A 98 -6.80 -26.02 -9.42
CA ALA A 98 -6.28 -27.08 -10.28
C ALA A 98 -4.78 -26.94 -10.61
N VAL A 99 -4.18 -25.76 -10.43
CA VAL A 99 -2.72 -25.60 -10.50
C VAL A 99 -2.10 -26.26 -9.28
N GLU A 100 -1.64 -27.50 -9.44
CA GLU A 100 -0.86 -28.21 -8.43
C GLU A 100 0.50 -27.51 -8.26
N LEU A 101 0.77 -27.07 -7.03
CA LEU A 101 2.07 -26.61 -6.61
C LEU A 101 2.58 -27.60 -5.56
N ALA A 102 3.88 -27.93 -5.62
CA ALA A 102 4.52 -28.73 -4.59
C ALA A 102 4.29 -28.14 -3.20
N GLU A 103 4.12 -28.98 -2.17
CA GLU A 103 3.78 -28.52 -0.83
C GLU A 103 4.91 -27.71 -0.18
N ASP A 104 6.17 -27.97 -0.54
CA ASP A 104 7.37 -27.26 -0.04
C ASP A 104 7.84 -26.12 -0.98
N ILE A 105 6.96 -25.15 -1.25
CA ILE A 105 7.35 -23.96 -2.02
C ILE A 105 8.24 -23.05 -1.18
N LYS A 106 9.44 -22.77 -1.70
CA LYS A 106 10.30 -21.71 -1.19
C LYS A 106 9.66 -20.34 -1.41
N VAL A 107 9.48 -19.58 -0.34
CA VAL A 107 8.79 -18.29 -0.40
C VAL A 107 9.78 -17.17 -0.72
N PHE A 108 9.54 -16.40 -1.77
CA PHE A 108 10.46 -15.33 -2.21
C PHE A 108 9.91 -13.91 -2.03
N ASP A 109 8.62 -13.74 -1.74
CA ASP A 109 8.03 -12.41 -1.55
C ASP A 109 7.93 -12.07 -0.05
N ASP A 110 8.24 -10.82 0.32
CA ASP A 110 8.10 -10.31 1.69
C ASP A 110 6.63 -10.34 2.18
N CYS A 111 6.43 -10.34 3.51
CA CYS A 111 5.08 -10.21 4.11
C CYS A 111 4.36 -8.93 3.65
N ASP A 112 5.10 -7.83 3.45
CA ASP A 112 4.52 -6.56 2.94
C ASP A 112 3.97 -6.72 1.51
N VAL A 113 4.69 -7.41 0.63
CA VAL A 113 4.24 -7.66 -0.75
C VAL A 113 2.99 -8.54 -0.75
N VAL A 114 2.96 -9.58 0.08
CA VAL A 114 1.77 -10.43 0.22
C VAL A 114 0.58 -9.64 0.78
N ARG A 115 0.79 -8.73 1.74
CA ARG A 115 -0.26 -7.83 2.23
C ARG A 115 -0.81 -6.93 1.11
N ASP A 116 0.08 -6.30 0.34
CA ASP A 116 -0.31 -5.43 -0.78
C ASP A 116 -1.14 -6.22 -1.82
N ASN A 117 -0.73 -7.45 -2.12
CA ASN A 117 -1.48 -8.33 -3.02
C ASN A 117 -2.89 -8.66 -2.48
N ILE A 118 -3.01 -8.99 -1.18
CA ILE A 118 -4.32 -9.24 -0.55
C ILE A 118 -5.19 -7.98 -0.60
N GLN A 119 -4.62 -6.81 -0.27
CA GLN A 119 -5.37 -5.56 -0.28
C GLN A 119 -5.82 -5.18 -1.70
N ALA A 120 -4.92 -5.27 -2.69
CA ALA A 120 -5.25 -5.05 -4.09
C ALA A 120 -6.37 -5.99 -4.56
N PHE A 121 -6.28 -7.26 -4.18
CA PHE A 121 -7.30 -8.25 -4.48
C PHE A 121 -8.65 -7.91 -3.83
N LEU A 122 -8.68 -7.53 -2.55
CA LEU A 122 -9.92 -7.13 -1.87
C LEU A 122 -10.52 -5.83 -2.45
N LEU A 123 -9.69 -4.92 -2.97
CA LEU A 123 -10.15 -3.70 -3.63
C LEU A 123 -10.90 -3.97 -4.93
N THR A 124 -10.62 -5.07 -5.63
CA THR A 124 -11.38 -5.48 -6.82
C THR A 124 -12.85 -5.82 -6.50
N LYS A 125 -13.19 -6.03 -5.22
CA LYS A 125 -14.53 -6.42 -4.72
C LYS A 125 -15.09 -7.69 -5.36
N VAL A 126 -14.26 -8.51 -5.97
CA VAL A 126 -14.66 -9.77 -6.59
C VAL A 126 -14.99 -10.83 -5.52
N MET A 127 -14.21 -10.85 -4.43
CA MET A 127 -14.40 -11.76 -3.30
C MET A 127 -14.38 -10.99 -1.97
N THR A 128 -15.20 -11.40 -1.01
CA THR A 128 -15.21 -10.82 0.35
C THR A 128 -14.05 -11.34 1.17
N GLN A 129 -13.67 -10.62 2.23
CA GLN A 129 -12.62 -11.07 3.16
C GLN A 129 -12.93 -12.44 3.79
N THR A 130 -14.21 -12.73 4.05
CA THR A 130 -14.66 -14.01 4.59
C THR A 130 -14.53 -15.16 3.59
N ALA A 131 -14.93 -14.94 2.34
CA ALA A 131 -14.78 -15.93 1.28
C ALA A 131 -13.29 -16.25 1.00
N LEU A 132 -12.43 -15.21 1.00
CA LEU A 132 -10.99 -15.38 0.87
C LEU A 132 -10.42 -16.22 2.02
N SER A 133 -10.81 -15.92 3.26
CA SER A 133 -10.35 -16.69 4.43
C SER A 133 -10.78 -18.15 4.38
N ALA A 134 -11.99 -18.44 3.90
CA ALA A 134 -12.48 -19.81 3.72
C ALA A 134 -11.68 -20.55 2.64
N HIS A 135 -11.43 -19.92 1.49
CA HIS A 135 -10.65 -20.50 0.40
C HIS A 135 -9.19 -20.78 0.81
N LEU A 136 -8.59 -19.93 1.65
CA LEU A 136 -7.23 -20.17 2.15
C LEU A 136 -7.19 -21.18 3.31
N ASN A 137 -8.34 -21.65 3.80
CA ASN A 137 -8.47 -22.45 5.02
C ASN A 137 -7.83 -21.75 6.25
N VAL A 138 -8.04 -20.44 6.38
CA VAL A 138 -7.50 -19.63 7.48
C VAL A 138 -8.62 -18.92 8.23
N SER A 139 -8.47 -18.73 9.54
CA SER A 139 -9.45 -17.96 10.31
C SER A 139 -9.47 -16.48 9.89
N VAL A 140 -10.66 -15.89 9.82
CA VAL A 140 -10.86 -14.46 9.52
C VAL A 140 -10.06 -13.59 10.49
N ALA A 141 -9.98 -14.00 11.76
CA ALA A 141 -9.22 -13.30 12.79
C ALA A 141 -7.71 -13.30 12.51
N ALA A 142 -7.14 -14.44 12.08
CA ALA A 142 -5.73 -14.51 11.72
C ALA A 142 -5.42 -13.64 10.49
N LEU A 143 -6.30 -13.64 9.49
CA LEU A 143 -6.14 -12.79 8.31
C LEU A 143 -6.20 -11.30 8.68
N ARG A 144 -7.14 -10.88 9.54
CA ARG A 144 -7.21 -9.50 10.04
C ARG A 144 -5.96 -9.10 10.83
N LYS A 145 -5.43 -9.99 11.69
CA LYS A 145 -4.18 -9.75 12.41
C LYS A 145 -3.00 -9.57 11.45
N PHE A 146 -2.89 -10.44 10.43
CA PHE A 146 -1.84 -10.35 9.41
C PHE A 146 -1.86 -9.03 8.65
N LEU A 147 -3.06 -8.57 8.25
CA LEU A 147 -3.25 -7.28 7.57
C LEU A 147 -2.96 -6.06 8.47
N ALA A 148 -3.06 -6.21 9.79
CA ALA A 148 -2.76 -5.15 10.75
C ALA A 148 -1.26 -5.02 11.07
N CYS A 149 -0.48 -6.10 10.95
CA CYS A 149 0.97 -6.09 11.14
C CYS A 149 1.69 -5.24 10.06
N LYS A 150 2.93 -4.80 10.35
CA LYS A 150 3.73 -3.98 9.42
C LYS A 150 5.20 -4.39 9.45
N GLY A 151 5.82 -4.53 8.28
CA GLY A 151 7.23 -4.88 8.17
C GLY A 151 7.48 -6.22 7.49
N LYS A 152 8.67 -6.34 6.91
CA LYS A 152 9.05 -7.37 5.93
C LYS A 152 8.88 -8.81 6.43
N ARG A 153 9.13 -9.05 7.71
CA ARG A 153 8.99 -10.36 8.39
C ARG A 153 7.92 -10.40 9.48
N GLU A 154 7.16 -9.33 9.66
CA GLU A 154 6.10 -9.32 10.66
C GLU A 154 4.83 -10.00 10.14
N GLY A 155 4.40 -11.06 10.82
CA GLY A 155 3.23 -11.85 10.46
C GLY A 155 3.54 -13.19 9.77
N VAL A 156 4.80 -13.66 9.86
CA VAL A 156 5.17 -15.02 9.43
C VAL A 156 4.31 -16.04 10.18
N GLY A 157 3.55 -16.83 9.42
CA GLY A 157 2.57 -17.77 9.94
C GLY A 157 1.74 -18.42 8.84
N ILE A 158 0.63 -19.07 9.23
CA ILE A 158 -0.22 -19.85 8.32
C ILE A 158 -0.81 -18.97 7.20
N VAL A 159 -1.26 -17.76 7.53
CA VAL A 159 -1.85 -16.80 6.57
C VAL A 159 -0.87 -16.49 5.44
N TYR A 160 0.38 -16.20 5.79
CA TYR A 160 1.42 -15.82 4.83
C TYR A 160 1.72 -16.96 3.85
N LYS A 161 1.89 -18.19 4.36
CA LYS A 161 2.13 -19.39 3.53
C LYS A 161 0.97 -19.66 2.58
N ALA A 162 -0.26 -19.66 3.10
CA ALA A 162 -1.45 -19.92 2.30
C ALA A 162 -1.69 -18.85 1.23
N ALA A 163 -1.60 -17.57 1.60
CA ALA A 163 -1.78 -16.46 0.68
C ALA A 163 -0.70 -16.44 -0.41
N TYR A 164 0.56 -16.68 -0.04
CA TYR A 164 1.66 -16.75 -1.00
C TYR A 164 1.41 -17.86 -2.04
N ARG A 165 1.04 -19.07 -1.61
CA ARG A 165 0.69 -20.18 -2.51
C ARG A 165 -0.43 -19.78 -3.48
N PHE A 166 -1.48 -19.14 -2.97
CA PHE A 166 -2.60 -18.68 -3.81
C PHE A 166 -2.15 -17.69 -4.90
N PHE A 167 -1.38 -16.66 -4.55
CA PHE A 167 -0.92 -15.67 -5.52
C PHE A 167 0.16 -16.21 -6.49
N GLU A 168 0.93 -17.22 -6.10
CA GLU A 168 1.79 -17.94 -7.04
C GLU A 168 0.98 -18.74 -8.06
N LYS A 169 -0.09 -19.44 -7.63
CA LYS A 169 -1.00 -20.13 -8.55
C LYS A 169 -1.61 -19.16 -9.56
N THR A 170 -2.10 -18.01 -9.09
CA THR A 170 -2.65 -16.99 -9.98
C THR A 170 -1.60 -16.45 -10.95
N ARG A 171 -0.36 -16.25 -10.48
CA ARG A 171 0.75 -15.77 -11.33
C ARG A 171 1.12 -16.77 -12.43
N LEU A 172 1.13 -18.06 -12.11
CA LEU A 172 1.39 -19.12 -13.08
C LEU A 172 0.27 -19.20 -14.13
N LEU A 173 -0.99 -19.11 -13.70
CA LEU A 173 -2.14 -19.11 -14.59
C LEU A 173 -2.13 -17.91 -15.55
N ASP A 174 -1.82 -16.72 -15.05
CA ASP A 174 -1.75 -15.50 -15.87
C ASP A 174 -0.41 -15.37 -16.64
N ASN A 175 0.51 -16.34 -16.52
CA ASN A 175 1.87 -16.31 -17.09
C ASN A 175 2.63 -14.99 -16.83
N ALA A 176 2.40 -14.38 -15.66
CA ALA A 176 2.92 -13.05 -15.37
C ALA A 176 4.43 -13.09 -15.04
N PRO A 177 5.22 -12.12 -15.55
CA PRO A 177 6.66 -12.09 -15.32
C PRO A 177 6.99 -11.86 -13.84
N LYS A 178 8.09 -12.47 -13.37
CA LYS A 178 8.60 -12.24 -12.01
C LYS A 178 8.94 -10.76 -11.79
N THR A 179 8.55 -10.23 -10.63
CA THR A 179 8.88 -8.86 -10.25
C THR A 179 10.39 -8.68 -10.05
N ASN A 180 10.90 -7.47 -10.30
CA ASN A 180 12.31 -7.15 -10.07
C ASN A 180 12.74 -7.37 -8.61
N LYS A 181 11.82 -7.21 -7.64
CA LYS A 181 12.08 -7.48 -6.22
C LYS A 181 12.39 -8.96 -6.01
N ARG A 182 11.56 -9.86 -6.55
CA ARG A 182 11.76 -11.30 -6.45
C ARG A 182 13.08 -11.75 -7.08
N LYS A 183 13.43 -11.23 -8.26
CA LYS A 183 14.72 -11.54 -8.90
C LYS A 183 15.91 -11.21 -8.00
N LYS A 184 15.86 -10.07 -7.30
CA LYS A 184 16.90 -9.70 -6.34
C LYS A 184 16.95 -10.65 -5.15
N VAL A 185 15.81 -11.00 -4.58
CA VAL A 185 15.74 -11.96 -3.46
C VAL A 185 16.23 -13.34 -3.88
N GLU A 186 15.89 -13.81 -5.08
CA GLU A 186 16.37 -15.09 -5.61
C GLU A 186 17.91 -15.11 -5.73
N THR A 187 18.53 -13.97 -6.07
CA THR A 187 19.99 -13.81 -6.10
C THR A 187 20.59 -13.73 -4.70
N ASP A 188 20.04 -12.89 -3.82
CA ASP A 188 20.60 -12.61 -2.49
C ASP A 188 20.38 -13.78 -1.52
N ARG A 189 19.25 -14.48 -1.66
CA ARG A 189 18.89 -15.63 -0.83
C ARG A 189 18.23 -16.72 -1.69
N PRO A 190 19.02 -17.67 -2.23
CA PRO A 190 18.49 -18.79 -2.99
C PRO A 190 17.55 -19.66 -2.15
N GLU A 191 17.74 -19.60 -0.83
CA GLU A 191 16.90 -20.28 0.14
C GLU A 191 15.59 -19.56 0.51
N GLY A 192 15.23 -18.43 -0.11
CA GLY A 192 13.99 -17.71 0.19
C GLY A 192 13.78 -17.37 1.68
N TYR A 193 12.58 -16.91 2.05
CA TYR A 193 12.29 -16.41 3.39
C TYR A 193 12.17 -17.50 4.47
N SER A 194 12.89 -17.23 5.57
CA SER A 194 12.59 -17.64 6.95
C SER A 194 11.09 -17.77 7.24
N LEU A 195 10.53 -18.97 7.18
CA LEU A 195 9.14 -19.26 7.59
C LEU A 195 8.98 -19.42 9.10
N GLU A 196 10.07 -19.32 9.84
CA GLU A 196 10.05 -19.23 11.28
C GLU A 196 9.82 -17.77 11.69
N ARG A 197 9.00 -17.60 12.73
CA ARG A 197 8.80 -16.30 13.33
C ARG A 197 10.07 -15.97 14.12
N ASP A 198 10.75 -14.89 13.76
CA ASP A 198 11.88 -14.40 14.55
C ASP A 198 11.41 -14.22 16.01
N PRO A 199 12.00 -14.91 16.98
CA PRO A 199 11.68 -14.70 18.38
C PRO A 199 12.17 -13.30 18.77
N THR A 200 11.26 -12.32 18.72
CA THR A 200 11.55 -10.95 19.16
C THR A 200 11.73 -10.83 20.68
N ARG A 201 11.51 -11.94 21.42
CA ARG A 201 11.80 -12.09 22.84
C ARG A 201 12.54 -13.40 23.04
N PHE A 202 13.82 -13.31 23.34
CA PHE A 202 14.54 -14.40 23.99
C PHE A 202 14.25 -14.28 25.50
N LEU A 203 13.68 -15.33 26.09
CA LEU A 203 13.67 -15.46 27.55
C LEU A 203 15.08 -15.88 27.94
N VAL A 204 15.94 -14.91 28.21
CA VAL A 204 17.28 -15.17 28.72
C VAL A 204 17.11 -15.61 30.17
N HIS A 205 17.54 -16.82 30.51
CA HIS A 205 17.55 -17.25 31.90
C HIS A 205 18.57 -16.37 32.65
N ILE A 206 18.25 -15.92 33.87
CA ILE A 206 19.10 -14.96 34.61
C ILE A 206 20.56 -15.44 34.75
N SER A 207 20.79 -16.77 34.71
CA SER A 207 22.14 -17.36 34.73
C SER A 207 22.98 -17.10 33.47
N GLU A 208 22.37 -16.72 32.35
CA GLU A 208 23.03 -16.44 31.07
C GLU A 208 23.37 -14.95 30.90
N ILE A 209 22.85 -14.08 31.77
CA ILE A 209 23.18 -12.66 31.80
C ILE A 209 24.50 -12.52 32.56
N ASN A 210 25.61 -12.31 31.85
CA ASN A 210 26.91 -12.07 32.47
C ASN A 210 26.82 -10.80 33.36
N PRO A 211 26.98 -10.91 34.69
CA PRO A 211 26.69 -9.83 35.63
C PRO A 211 27.63 -8.62 35.51
N LYS A 212 28.62 -8.67 34.61
CA LYS A 212 29.62 -7.60 34.40
C LYS A 212 29.23 -6.56 33.36
N VAL A 213 28.12 -6.70 32.63
CA VAL A 213 27.68 -5.66 31.68
C VAL A 213 26.49 -4.91 32.25
N ARG A 214 26.79 -3.81 32.93
CA ARG A 214 25.81 -2.83 33.38
C ARG A 214 25.50 -1.91 32.19
N TRP A 215 24.25 -1.90 31.75
CA TRP A 215 23.73 -0.93 30.76
C TRP A 215 23.63 0.46 31.36
#